data_AF-A0A1E8EWW6-F1
#
_entry.id   AF-A0A1E8EWW6-F1
#
_cell.length_a   1.000
_cell.length_b   1.000
_cell.length_c   1.000
_cell.angle_alpha   90.00
_cell.angle_beta   90.00
_cell.angle_gamma   90.00
#
_symmetry.space_group_name_H-M   'P 1'
#
loop_
_entity.id
_entity.type
_entity.pdbx_description
1 polymer ?
#
loop_
_entity_poly.entity_id
_entity_poly.type
_entity_poly.pdbx_seq_one_letter_code
_entity_poly.pdbx_strand_id
1 'polypeptide(L)'
;MKIFSQNNVYTKNQGKYPVIFITLKDTKNSNWEMTYNKIKKCIEEEYDRFALLANSERLTEIEKETFNKIRTGIASESDYENSLKYLTEYLDKHYSVAPILLLDEYDFPIQSGYTNGFYDKIIEFIRNWLSGAVKDNNHISFSIMTGILRIGKESTFSGMNNLKVRTILDNQYSEYFGFTEDEIIEVLKYYGREEGLEIVKEWYDGYILGKTEMYNPWSIINYIDNKDAVPQAYWLNTSSNDVIQDVIKNSNINIQKNIIKLMKGLSIEEIIDINIIYPDIYKTS
;
A
#
# COMPACT_ATOMS: atom_id res chain seq x y z
N MET A 1 -14.27 2.08 -19.73
CA MET A 1 -13.13 2.42 -18.84
C MET A 1 -12.18 3.32 -19.61
N LYS A 2 -11.90 4.55 -19.12
CA LYS A 2 -11.03 5.55 -19.77
C LYS A 2 -9.64 4.99 -20.15
N ILE A 3 -9.18 3.94 -19.46
CA ILE A 3 -7.93 3.21 -19.74
C ILE A 3 -7.94 2.50 -21.11
N PHE A 4 -9.05 1.87 -21.51
CA PHE A 4 -9.13 1.17 -22.81
C PHE A 4 -9.31 2.13 -24.00
N SER A 5 -9.67 3.39 -23.73
CA SER A 5 -9.73 4.47 -24.74
C SER A 5 -8.41 5.23 -24.88
N GLN A 6 -7.43 4.98 -24.00
CA GLN A 6 -6.08 5.55 -24.13
C GLN A 6 -5.28 4.78 -25.18
N ASN A 7 -4.38 5.48 -25.89
CA ASN A 7 -3.62 4.95 -27.03
C ASN A 7 -3.02 3.55 -26.77
N ASN A 8 -2.90 2.78 -27.87
CA ASN A 8 -2.55 1.35 -27.98
C ASN A 8 -1.15 0.95 -27.42
N VAL A 9 -0.52 1.77 -26.56
CA VAL A 9 0.81 1.56 -25.98
C VAL A 9 0.74 0.60 -24.79
N TYR A 10 -0.27 0.72 -23.93
CA TYR A 10 -0.40 -0.11 -22.72
C TYR A 10 -1.00 -1.50 -23.01
N THR A 11 -1.96 -1.57 -23.94
CA THR A 11 -2.59 -2.82 -24.42
C THR A 11 -1.56 -3.77 -25.03
N LYS A 12 -0.47 -3.24 -25.62
CA LYS A 12 0.66 -4.06 -26.09
C LYS A 12 1.36 -4.84 -24.99
N ASN A 13 1.22 -4.46 -23.72
CA ASN A 13 1.85 -5.17 -22.59
C ASN A 13 0.87 -6.15 -21.90
N GLN A 14 -0.39 -6.18 -22.31
CA GLN A 14 -1.40 -7.06 -21.73
C GLN A 14 -1.03 -8.52 -21.95
N GLY A 15 -1.01 -9.31 -20.87
CA GLY A 15 -0.73 -10.75 -20.90
C GLY A 15 0.72 -11.13 -21.22
N LYS A 16 1.66 -10.17 -21.29
CA LYS A 16 3.06 -10.45 -21.62
C LYS A 16 3.92 -10.89 -20.45
N TYR A 17 3.58 -10.45 -19.24
CA TYR A 17 4.40 -10.66 -18.06
C TYR A 17 3.65 -11.51 -17.05
N PRO A 18 4.30 -12.49 -16.41
CA PRO A 18 3.78 -13.03 -15.17
C PRO A 18 3.70 -11.90 -14.14
N VAL A 19 2.60 -11.83 -13.39
CA VAL A 19 2.40 -10.81 -12.36
C VAL A 19 2.41 -11.52 -11.03
N ILE A 20 3.29 -11.14 -10.13
CA ILE A 20 3.26 -11.51 -8.71
C ILE A 20 2.43 -10.44 -7.99
N PHE A 21 1.39 -10.83 -7.27
CA PHE A 21 0.54 -9.93 -6.48
C PHE A 21 0.43 -10.45 -5.05
N ILE A 22 0.90 -9.66 -4.09
CA ILE A 22 0.77 -9.96 -2.67
C ILE A 22 0.20 -8.74 -1.96
N THR A 23 -0.82 -8.94 -1.12
CA THR A 23 -1.34 -7.91 -0.22
C THR A 23 -1.10 -8.33 1.22
N LEU A 24 -0.62 -7.42 2.07
CA LEU A 24 -0.40 -7.68 3.51
C LEU A 24 -1.49 -7.08 4.40
N LYS A 25 -2.61 -6.64 3.83
CA LYS A 25 -3.72 -5.97 4.53
C LYS A 25 -4.33 -6.75 5.70
N ASP A 26 -4.21 -8.07 5.70
CA ASP A 26 -4.84 -8.94 6.69
C ASP A 26 -3.86 -9.49 7.74
N THR A 27 -2.62 -8.98 7.79
CA THR A 27 -1.54 -9.54 8.64
C THR A 27 -1.51 -9.01 10.08
N LYS A 28 -2.37 -8.05 10.46
CA LYS A 28 -2.42 -7.47 11.82
C LYS A 28 -2.75 -8.54 12.87
N ASN A 29 -1.89 -8.66 13.88
CA ASN A 29 -2.06 -9.55 15.03
C ASN A 29 -1.32 -8.98 16.26
N SER A 30 -1.61 -9.55 17.43
CA SER A 30 -1.08 -9.11 18.72
C SER A 30 0.37 -9.51 19.00
N ASN A 31 0.99 -10.36 18.18
CA ASN A 31 2.38 -10.80 18.36
C ASN A 31 3.07 -11.12 17.03
N TRP A 32 4.39 -11.31 17.10
CA TRP A 32 5.26 -11.61 15.98
C TRP A 32 4.87 -12.93 15.30
N GLU A 33 4.70 -14.00 16.07
CA GLU A 33 4.50 -15.35 15.55
C GLU A 33 3.21 -15.46 14.72
N MET A 34 2.12 -14.84 15.19
CA MET A 34 0.85 -14.77 14.46
C MET A 34 0.95 -13.89 13.21
N THR A 35 1.62 -12.74 13.30
CA THR A 35 1.84 -11.83 12.16
C THR A 35 2.67 -12.52 11.08
N TYR A 36 3.78 -13.14 11.48
CA TYR A 36 4.66 -13.90 10.61
C TYR A 36 3.93 -15.07 9.94
N ASN A 37 3.12 -15.82 10.69
CA ASN A 37 2.29 -16.90 10.12
C ASN A 37 1.30 -16.39 9.06
N LYS A 38 0.70 -15.21 9.25
CA LYS A 38 -0.16 -14.62 8.22
C LYS A 38 0.61 -14.17 6.98
N ILE A 39 1.80 -13.57 7.16
CA ILE A 39 2.66 -13.20 6.03
C ILE A 39 3.06 -14.46 5.23
N LYS A 40 3.44 -15.55 5.91
CA LYS A 40 3.70 -16.84 5.26
C LYS A 40 2.50 -17.33 4.46
N LYS A 41 1.27 -17.22 5.00
CA LYS A 41 0.06 -17.61 4.27
C LYS A 41 -0.14 -16.81 2.98
N CYS A 42 0.07 -15.49 3.01
CA CYS A 42 0.03 -14.67 1.80
C CYS A 42 1.07 -15.11 0.76
N ILE A 43 2.29 -15.47 1.19
CA ILE A 43 3.35 -16.00 0.32
C ILE A 43 2.97 -17.38 -0.23
N GLU A 44 2.49 -18.28 0.62
CA GLU A 44 2.08 -19.64 0.28
C GLU A 44 0.95 -19.64 -0.76
N GLU A 45 -0.06 -18.80 -0.59
CA GLU A 45 -1.18 -18.61 -1.54
C GLU A 45 -0.68 -18.14 -2.91
N GLU A 46 0.28 -17.22 -2.92
CA GLU A 46 0.85 -16.71 -4.15
C GLU A 46 1.73 -17.76 -4.86
N TYR A 47 2.49 -18.55 -4.10
CA TYR A 47 3.17 -19.75 -4.61
C TYR A 47 2.16 -20.78 -5.13
N ASP A 48 1.03 -20.96 -4.46
CA ASP A 48 -0.01 -21.90 -4.88
C ASP A 48 -0.63 -21.50 -6.23
N ARG A 49 -0.83 -20.20 -6.46
CA ARG A 49 -1.29 -19.66 -7.75
C ARG A 49 -0.38 -20.02 -8.92
N PHE A 50 0.91 -20.24 -8.65
CA PHE A 50 1.90 -20.72 -9.62
C PHE A 50 2.23 -22.22 -9.46
N ALA A 51 1.27 -23.05 -9.03
CA ALA A 51 1.41 -24.50 -8.86
C ALA A 51 2.14 -25.24 -9.99
N LEU A 52 1.97 -24.76 -11.23
CA LEU A 52 2.62 -25.30 -12.42
C LEU A 52 4.15 -25.35 -12.30
N LEU A 53 4.76 -24.44 -11.53
CA LEU A 53 6.21 -24.40 -11.33
C LEU A 53 6.73 -25.66 -10.63
N ALA A 54 5.91 -26.33 -9.82
CA ALA A 54 6.28 -27.60 -9.18
C ALA A 54 6.65 -28.70 -10.19
N ASN A 55 6.11 -28.63 -11.42
CA ASN A 55 6.36 -29.58 -12.51
C ASN A 55 7.09 -28.94 -13.70
N SER A 56 7.67 -27.74 -13.52
CA SER A 56 8.36 -27.03 -14.60
C SER A 56 9.61 -27.77 -15.07
N GLU A 57 9.69 -28.13 -16.35
CA GLU A 57 10.92 -28.72 -16.94
C GLU A 57 12.10 -27.74 -16.99
N ARG A 58 11.85 -26.44 -16.78
CA ARG A 58 12.85 -25.37 -16.79
C ARG A 58 13.45 -25.08 -15.42
N LEU A 59 12.94 -25.72 -14.37
CA LEU A 59 13.49 -25.64 -13.02
C LEU A 59 14.25 -26.92 -12.70
N THR A 60 15.32 -26.78 -11.94
CA THR A 60 16.06 -27.90 -11.36
C THR A 60 15.25 -28.58 -10.25
N GLU A 61 15.59 -29.81 -9.90
CA GLU A 61 14.91 -30.54 -8.82
C GLU A 61 15.04 -29.85 -7.46
N ILE A 62 16.17 -29.19 -7.19
CA ILE A 62 16.39 -28.43 -5.95
C ILE A 62 15.44 -27.22 -5.89
N GLU A 63 15.27 -26.49 -6.99
CA GLU A 63 14.35 -25.35 -7.05
C GLU A 63 12.90 -25.78 -6.89
N LYS A 64 12.50 -26.91 -7.50
CA LYS A 64 11.18 -27.49 -7.30
C LYS A 64 10.96 -27.92 -5.85
N GLU A 65 11.97 -28.49 -5.20
CA GLU A 65 11.89 -28.87 -3.79
C GLU A 65 11.70 -27.63 -2.90
N THR A 66 12.51 -26.58 -3.09
CA THR A 66 12.36 -25.31 -2.35
C THR A 66 11.01 -24.66 -2.62
N PHE A 67 10.58 -24.60 -3.88
CA PHE A 67 9.26 -24.08 -4.25
C PHE A 67 8.13 -24.83 -3.52
N ASN A 68 8.18 -26.16 -3.51
CA ASN A 68 7.18 -26.97 -2.83
C ASN A 68 7.21 -26.82 -1.31
N LYS A 69 8.40 -26.67 -0.69
CA LYS A 69 8.51 -26.40 0.75
C LYS A 69 7.83 -25.10 1.13
N ILE A 70 8.04 -24.03 0.35
CA ILE A 70 7.41 -22.73 0.58
C ILE A 70 5.90 -22.86 0.37
N ARG A 71 5.49 -23.37 -0.79
CA ARG A 71 4.08 -23.60 -1.17
C ARG A 71 3.29 -24.40 -0.13
N THR A 72 3.92 -25.36 0.55
CA THR A 72 3.25 -26.25 1.53
C THR A 72 3.39 -25.81 2.98
N GLY A 73 4.06 -24.68 3.25
CA GLY A 73 4.13 -24.13 4.60
C GLY A 73 5.24 -24.71 5.49
N ILE A 74 6.13 -25.54 4.95
CA ILE A 74 7.17 -26.27 5.72
C ILE A 74 8.59 -25.71 5.55
N ALA A 75 8.75 -24.65 4.77
CA ALA A 75 10.04 -24.01 4.52
C ALA A 75 10.60 -23.33 5.79
N SER A 76 11.91 -23.09 5.79
CA SER A 76 12.58 -22.38 6.88
C SER A 76 12.30 -20.88 6.83
N GLU A 77 12.60 -20.16 7.92
CA GLU A 77 12.46 -18.71 7.95
C GLU A 77 13.31 -18.02 6.88
N SER A 78 14.53 -18.50 6.66
CA SER A 78 15.42 -18.00 5.61
C SER A 78 14.86 -18.23 4.21
N ASP A 79 14.14 -19.34 3.99
CA ASP A 79 13.47 -19.58 2.70
C ASP A 79 12.32 -18.58 2.49
N TYR A 80 11.57 -18.23 3.53
CA TYR A 80 10.54 -17.19 3.44
C TYR A 80 11.11 -15.81 3.20
N GLU A 81 12.23 -15.46 3.85
CA GLU A 81 12.96 -14.22 3.54
C GLU A 81 13.42 -14.18 2.08
N ASN A 82 13.78 -15.31 1.47
CA ASN A 82 14.19 -15.36 0.07
C ASN A 82 13.03 -15.67 -0.90
N SER A 83 11.81 -15.84 -0.40
CA SER A 83 10.69 -16.37 -1.21
C SER A 83 10.35 -15.50 -2.42
N LEU A 84 10.35 -14.17 -2.32
CA LEU A 84 10.10 -13.33 -3.48
C LEU A 84 11.23 -13.41 -4.50
N LYS A 85 12.49 -13.46 -4.05
CA LYS A 85 13.65 -13.64 -4.93
C LYS A 85 13.49 -14.93 -5.74
N TYR A 86 13.24 -16.05 -5.05
CA TYR A 86 13.03 -17.35 -5.69
C TYR A 86 11.87 -17.32 -6.68
N LEU A 87 10.72 -16.77 -6.28
CA LEU A 87 9.54 -16.73 -7.15
C LEU A 87 9.80 -15.91 -8.42
N THR A 88 10.48 -14.76 -8.30
CA THR A 88 10.84 -13.94 -9.47
C THR A 88 11.76 -14.69 -10.43
N GLU A 89 12.79 -15.36 -9.91
CA GLU A 89 13.71 -16.18 -10.69
C GLU A 89 13.03 -17.38 -11.36
N TYR A 90 12.15 -18.08 -10.63
CA TYR A 90 11.46 -19.26 -11.15
C TYR A 90 10.49 -18.92 -12.27
N LEU A 91 9.78 -17.80 -12.14
CA LEU A 91 8.87 -17.30 -13.18
C LEU A 91 9.65 -16.84 -14.41
N ASP A 92 10.77 -16.13 -14.23
CA ASP A 92 11.63 -15.73 -15.35
C ASP A 92 12.19 -16.95 -16.08
N LYS A 93 12.71 -17.94 -15.36
CA LYS A 93 13.15 -19.22 -15.95
C LYS A 93 12.03 -19.93 -16.69
N HIS A 94 10.86 -20.06 -16.08
CA HIS A 94 9.73 -20.79 -16.66
C HIS A 94 9.16 -20.10 -17.90
N TYR A 95 8.93 -18.78 -17.85
CA TYR A 95 8.29 -18.03 -18.95
C TYR A 95 9.28 -17.37 -19.92
N SER A 96 10.57 -17.36 -19.59
CA SER A 96 11.61 -16.58 -20.30
C SER A 96 11.31 -15.08 -20.34
N VAL A 97 10.55 -14.61 -19.36
CA VAL A 97 10.13 -13.21 -19.19
C VAL A 97 10.06 -12.92 -17.71
N ALA A 98 10.86 -11.96 -17.25
CA ALA A 98 10.89 -11.53 -15.87
C ALA A 98 9.52 -10.98 -15.40
N PRO A 99 8.98 -11.40 -14.24
CA PRO A 99 7.70 -10.95 -13.73
C PRO A 99 7.63 -9.47 -13.36
N ILE A 100 6.40 -9.00 -13.19
CA ILE A 100 6.07 -7.75 -12.49
C ILE A 100 5.70 -8.08 -11.04
N LEU A 101 6.21 -7.34 -10.07
CA LEU A 101 5.82 -7.46 -8.65
C LEU A 101 4.86 -6.33 -8.28
N LEU A 102 3.72 -6.69 -7.70
CA LEU A 102 2.74 -5.77 -7.13
C LEU A 102 2.59 -6.14 -5.64
N LEU A 103 3.10 -5.29 -4.76
CA LEU A 103 3.01 -5.48 -3.32
C LEU A 103 2.10 -4.40 -2.72
N ASP A 104 0.98 -4.83 -2.18
CA ASP A 104 -0.04 -3.95 -1.64
C ASP A 104 0.01 -3.92 -0.10
N GLU A 105 -0.08 -2.72 0.46
CA GLU A 105 -0.08 -2.46 1.91
C GLU A 105 1.13 -3.07 2.65
N TYR A 106 2.34 -2.87 2.12
CA TYR A 106 3.55 -3.49 2.67
C TYR A 106 3.86 -3.10 4.12
N ASP A 107 3.37 -1.94 4.57
CA ASP A 107 3.62 -1.36 5.89
C ASP A 107 2.60 -1.77 6.95
N PHE A 108 1.50 -2.42 6.54
CA PHE A 108 0.47 -2.90 7.45
C PHE A 108 0.99 -3.81 8.59
N PRO A 109 1.84 -4.83 8.36
CA PRO A 109 2.42 -5.60 9.45
C PRO A 109 3.40 -4.80 10.32
N ILE A 110 4.05 -3.77 9.75
CA ILE A 110 4.99 -2.91 10.48
C ILE A 110 4.25 -2.05 11.50
N GLN A 111 3.07 -1.53 11.13
CA GLN A 111 2.17 -0.86 12.06
C GLN A 111 1.81 -1.77 13.24
N SER A 112 1.46 -3.03 12.95
CA SER A 112 1.16 -4.02 13.98
C SER A 112 2.37 -4.26 14.90
N GLY A 113 3.57 -4.35 14.34
CA GLY A 113 4.80 -4.51 15.11
C GLY A 113 5.12 -3.31 15.99
N TYR A 114 4.85 -2.10 15.52
CA TYR A 114 4.98 -0.90 16.34
C TYR A 114 4.02 -0.92 17.53
N THR A 115 2.71 -1.08 17.28
CA THR A 115 1.68 -1.03 18.34
C THR A 115 1.81 -2.14 19.37
N ASN A 116 2.33 -3.32 18.98
CA ASN A 116 2.41 -4.50 19.84
C ASN A 116 3.84 -4.87 20.28
N GLY A 117 4.84 -4.01 20.02
CA GLY A 117 6.19 -4.15 20.58
C GLY A 117 7.10 -5.19 19.91
N PHE A 118 6.88 -5.51 18.62
CA PHE A 118 7.75 -6.40 17.83
C PHE A 118 8.29 -5.74 16.54
N TYR A 119 8.36 -4.40 16.53
CA TYR A 119 8.78 -3.58 15.40
C TYR A 119 10.11 -4.03 14.77
N ASP A 120 11.15 -4.26 15.57
CA ASP A 120 12.48 -4.61 15.05
C ASP A 120 12.47 -5.94 14.27
N LYS A 121 11.70 -6.94 14.75
CA LYS A 121 11.58 -8.25 14.08
C LYS A 121 10.89 -8.13 12.72
N ILE A 122 9.76 -7.40 12.66
CA ILE A 122 9.02 -7.27 11.41
C ILE A 122 9.79 -6.45 10.37
N ILE A 123 10.48 -5.40 10.81
CA ILE A 123 11.34 -4.60 9.95
C ILE A 123 12.47 -5.45 9.37
N GLU A 124 13.14 -6.27 10.20
CA GLU A 124 14.21 -7.15 9.76
C GLU A 124 13.73 -8.12 8.69
N PHE A 125 12.58 -8.78 8.91
CA PHE A 125 11.99 -9.68 7.93
C PHE A 125 11.61 -8.96 6.63
N ILE A 126 10.85 -7.86 6.69
CA ILE A 126 10.40 -7.11 5.50
C ILE A 126 11.62 -6.58 4.73
N ARG A 127 12.67 -6.12 5.42
CA ARG A 127 13.94 -5.73 4.80
C ARG A 127 14.53 -6.87 4.00
N ASN A 128 14.72 -8.03 4.60
CA ASN A 128 15.38 -9.17 3.96
C ASN A 128 14.54 -9.66 2.77
N TRP A 129 13.23 -9.74 2.98
CA TRP A 129 12.24 -10.16 1.99
C TRP A 129 12.19 -9.27 0.75
N LEU A 130 12.12 -7.95 0.93
CA LEU A 130 12.13 -7.00 -0.19
C LEU A 130 13.52 -6.88 -0.82
N SER A 131 14.58 -6.85 -0.02
CA SER A 131 15.95 -6.73 -0.55
C SER A 131 16.26 -7.84 -1.55
N GLY A 132 15.88 -9.09 -1.27
CA GLY A 132 16.09 -10.19 -2.21
C GLY A 132 15.34 -10.03 -3.53
N ALA A 133 14.18 -9.38 -3.52
CA ALA A 133 13.29 -9.27 -4.67
C ALA A 133 13.57 -8.05 -5.56
N VAL A 134 13.92 -6.90 -4.97
CA VAL A 134 14.02 -5.62 -5.70
C VAL A 134 15.43 -5.05 -5.78
N LYS A 135 16.36 -5.47 -4.91
CA LYS A 135 17.74 -4.97 -4.94
C LYS A 135 18.62 -5.90 -5.77
N ASP A 136 19.27 -5.35 -6.80
CA ASP A 136 20.19 -6.07 -7.70
C ASP A 136 19.59 -7.34 -8.34
N ASN A 137 18.26 -7.44 -8.42
CA ASN A 137 17.56 -8.58 -9.00
C ASN A 137 17.35 -8.36 -10.50
N ASN A 138 17.98 -9.19 -11.34
CA ASN A 138 17.81 -9.15 -12.79
C ASN A 138 16.58 -9.92 -13.28
N HIS A 139 15.87 -10.61 -12.38
CA HIS A 139 14.69 -11.43 -12.69
C HIS A 139 13.37 -10.70 -12.43
N ILE A 140 13.38 -9.37 -12.46
CA ILE A 140 12.16 -8.56 -12.30
C ILE A 140 12.11 -7.48 -13.38
N SER A 141 10.96 -7.38 -14.06
CA SER A 141 10.74 -6.36 -15.09
C SER A 141 10.35 -5.02 -14.47
N PHE A 142 9.51 -5.05 -13.43
CA PHE A 142 8.98 -3.86 -12.78
C PHE A 142 8.40 -4.20 -11.40
N SER A 143 8.40 -3.25 -10.47
CA SER A 143 7.79 -3.41 -9.14
C SER A 143 6.99 -2.18 -8.75
N ILE A 144 5.79 -2.39 -8.18
CA ILE A 144 4.98 -1.36 -7.52
C ILE A 144 4.75 -1.82 -6.08
N MET A 145 4.96 -0.90 -5.14
CA MET A 145 4.65 -1.12 -3.73
C MET A 145 3.76 0.01 -3.23
N THR A 146 2.69 -0.32 -2.50
CA THR A 146 1.79 0.66 -1.88
C THR A 146 1.87 0.54 -0.36
N GLY A 147 1.69 1.67 0.32
CA GLY A 147 1.69 1.75 1.77
C GLY A 147 1.43 3.18 2.22
N ILE A 148 1.13 3.35 3.50
CA ILE A 148 0.86 4.66 4.11
C ILE A 148 2.17 5.31 4.54
N LEU A 149 3.02 4.58 5.25
CA LEU A 149 4.29 5.06 5.77
C LEU A 149 5.48 4.56 4.98
N ARG A 150 6.47 5.45 4.83
CA ARG A 150 7.72 5.16 4.15
C ARG A 150 8.69 4.49 5.13
N ILE A 151 9.25 3.33 4.77
CA ILE A 151 10.36 2.70 5.54
C ILE A 151 11.72 3.36 5.21
N GLY A 152 11.75 4.33 4.28
CA GLY A 152 12.95 4.82 3.61
C GLY A 152 13.99 5.56 4.46
N LYS A 153 13.73 5.87 5.75
CA LYS A 153 14.78 6.34 6.67
C LYS A 153 15.64 5.22 7.23
N GLU A 154 15.15 3.99 7.23
CA GLU A 154 15.93 2.88 7.71
C GLU A 154 16.93 2.43 6.62
N SER A 155 18.15 2.10 7.04
CA SER A 155 19.24 1.59 6.19
C SER A 155 18.84 0.39 5.33
N THR A 156 17.69 -0.23 5.64
CA THR A 156 16.89 -1.14 4.83
C THR A 156 16.77 -0.75 3.35
N PHE A 157 16.55 0.54 3.05
CA PHE A 157 16.38 1.02 1.66
C PHE A 157 17.51 1.91 1.16
N SER A 158 18.51 2.25 2.00
CA SER A 158 19.64 3.07 1.56
C SER A 158 20.51 2.40 0.48
N GLY A 159 20.36 1.08 0.31
CA GLY A 159 20.97 0.33 -0.80
C GLY A 159 20.08 0.15 -2.03
N MET A 160 18.82 0.58 -2.02
CA MET A 160 17.91 0.47 -3.17
C MET A 160 17.94 1.74 -4.02
N ASN A 161 18.92 1.82 -4.93
CA ASN A 161 19.12 3.00 -5.78
C ASN A 161 18.09 3.17 -6.91
N ASN A 162 17.15 2.23 -7.06
CA ASN A 162 16.19 2.17 -8.17
C ASN A 162 14.75 2.57 -7.79
N LEU A 163 14.52 3.02 -6.55
CA LEU A 163 13.18 3.35 -6.07
C LEU A 163 12.76 4.77 -6.45
N LYS A 164 11.63 4.89 -7.13
CA LYS A 164 10.94 6.17 -7.35
C LYS A 164 9.72 6.25 -6.45
N VAL A 165 9.79 7.11 -5.43
CA VAL A 165 8.69 7.34 -4.49
C VAL A 165 7.73 8.38 -5.07
N ARG A 166 6.44 8.05 -5.13
CA ARG A 166 5.35 8.96 -5.52
C ARG A 166 4.41 9.10 -4.34
N THR A 167 4.12 10.33 -3.93
CA THR A 167 3.25 10.62 -2.79
C THR A 167 2.11 11.54 -3.24
N ILE A 168 1.13 11.73 -2.34
CA ILE A 168 0.04 12.70 -2.52
C ILE A 168 0.53 14.15 -2.74
N LEU A 169 1.79 14.46 -2.44
CA LEU A 169 2.38 15.79 -2.65
C LEU A 169 3.00 15.96 -4.04
N ASP A 170 3.12 14.88 -4.83
CA ASP A 170 3.62 14.94 -6.20
C ASP A 170 2.51 15.41 -7.14
N ASN A 171 2.61 16.65 -7.64
CA ASN A 171 1.65 17.25 -8.57
C ASN A 171 1.40 16.40 -9.83
N GLN A 172 2.33 15.52 -10.21
CA GLN A 172 2.14 14.63 -11.36
C GLN A 172 1.09 13.54 -11.06
N TYR A 173 0.82 13.23 -9.79
CA TYR A 173 -0.08 12.16 -9.38
C TYR A 173 -1.22 12.60 -8.46
N SER A 174 -1.24 13.87 -8.02
CA SER A 174 -2.22 14.38 -7.06
C SER A 174 -3.67 14.13 -7.49
N GLU A 175 -3.96 14.19 -8.79
CA GLU A 175 -5.29 13.96 -9.36
C GLU A 175 -5.79 12.50 -9.26
N TYR A 176 -4.93 11.53 -8.96
CA TYR A 176 -5.30 10.10 -8.93
C TYR A 176 -5.62 9.55 -7.54
N PHE A 177 -5.62 10.40 -6.50
CA PHE A 177 -5.85 10.00 -5.09
C PHE A 177 -7.28 10.27 -4.59
N GLY A 178 -8.20 10.61 -5.48
CA GLY A 178 -9.56 11.00 -5.14
C GLY A 178 -10.42 11.19 -6.39
N PHE A 179 -11.57 11.84 -6.23
CA PHE A 179 -12.29 12.44 -7.35
C PHE A 179 -11.96 13.93 -7.47
N THR A 180 -11.78 14.40 -8.70
CA THR A 180 -11.76 15.85 -8.97
C THR A 180 -13.19 16.41 -8.96
N GLU A 181 -13.34 17.72 -8.80
CA GLU A 181 -14.66 18.35 -8.90
C GLU A 181 -15.35 18.05 -10.24
N ASP A 182 -14.61 18.10 -11.35
CA ASP A 182 -15.14 17.76 -12.68
C ASP A 182 -15.67 16.32 -12.73
N GLU A 183 -14.98 15.36 -12.12
CA GLU A 183 -15.43 13.97 -12.05
C GLU A 183 -16.67 13.81 -11.17
N ILE A 184 -16.78 14.58 -10.08
CA ILE A 184 -17.98 14.58 -9.23
C ILE A 184 -19.18 15.10 -10.01
N ILE A 185 -19.01 16.21 -10.75
CA ILE A 185 -20.05 16.78 -11.60
C ILE A 185 -20.50 15.75 -12.66
N GLU A 186 -19.54 15.09 -13.33
CA GLU A 186 -19.84 14.04 -14.32
C GLU A 186 -20.63 12.89 -13.70
N VAL A 187 -20.23 12.42 -12.51
CA VAL A 187 -20.85 11.27 -11.86
C VAL A 187 -22.24 11.63 -11.32
N LEU A 188 -22.40 12.77 -10.65
CA LEU A 188 -23.71 13.24 -10.17
C LEU A 188 -24.69 13.39 -11.33
N LYS A 189 -24.24 13.98 -12.44
CA LYS A 189 -25.04 14.09 -13.67
C LYS A 189 -25.44 12.73 -14.23
N TYR A 190 -24.51 11.79 -14.29
CA TYR A 190 -24.78 10.44 -14.79
C TYR A 190 -25.90 9.74 -14.00
N TYR A 191 -25.95 9.96 -12.68
CA TYR A 191 -26.99 9.41 -11.81
C TYR A 191 -28.21 10.32 -11.62
N GLY A 192 -28.28 11.45 -12.32
CA GLY A 192 -29.41 12.39 -12.26
C GLY A 192 -29.55 13.12 -10.91
N ARG A 193 -28.42 13.50 -10.29
CA ARG A 193 -28.32 14.14 -8.97
C ARG A 193 -27.51 15.44 -9.00
N GLU A 194 -27.66 16.23 -10.06
CA GLU A 194 -26.88 17.46 -10.27
C GLU A 194 -27.07 18.46 -9.12
N GLU A 195 -28.23 18.46 -8.48
CA GLU A 195 -28.57 19.28 -7.31
C GLU A 195 -27.76 18.93 -6.05
N GLY A 196 -27.15 17.74 -6.01
CA GLY A 196 -26.38 17.26 -4.87
C GLY A 196 -24.97 17.84 -4.75
N LEU A 197 -24.51 18.61 -5.75
CA LEU A 197 -23.14 19.14 -5.76
C LEU A 197 -22.84 20.02 -4.54
N GLU A 198 -23.74 20.94 -4.20
CA GLU A 198 -23.55 21.84 -3.06
C GLU A 198 -23.51 21.06 -1.73
N ILE A 199 -24.36 20.03 -1.62
CA ILE A 199 -24.39 19.14 -0.45
C ILE A 199 -23.07 18.38 -0.33
N VAL A 200 -22.54 17.88 -1.44
CA VAL A 200 -21.25 17.19 -1.48
C VAL A 200 -20.12 18.11 -1.04
N LYS A 201 -20.09 19.36 -1.53
CA LYS A 201 -19.09 20.36 -1.13
C LYS A 201 -19.18 20.68 0.36
N GLU A 202 -20.37 20.87 0.89
CA GLU A 202 -20.58 21.21 2.30
C GLU A 202 -20.21 20.04 3.25
N TRP A 203 -20.58 18.81 2.91
CA TRP A 203 -20.43 17.66 3.82
C TRP A 203 -19.11 16.92 3.70
N TYR A 204 -18.60 16.78 2.48
CA TYR A 204 -17.43 15.97 2.23
C TYR A 204 -16.19 16.81 2.05
N ASP A 205 -16.35 18.04 1.55
CA ASP A 205 -15.29 18.99 1.25
C ASP A 205 -14.16 18.36 0.40
N GLY A 206 -13.26 19.21 -0.06
CA GLY A 206 -12.02 18.81 -0.68
C GLY A 206 -10.86 18.82 0.31
N TYR A 207 -9.79 18.13 -0.06
CA TYR A 207 -8.46 18.43 0.43
C TYR A 207 -7.57 18.79 -0.76
N ILE A 208 -6.72 19.81 -0.58
CA ILE A 208 -5.80 20.24 -1.64
C ILE A 208 -4.55 19.36 -1.57
N LEU A 209 -4.36 18.53 -2.60
CA LEU A 209 -3.14 17.76 -2.82
C LEU A 209 -2.30 18.45 -3.89
N GLY A 210 -1.20 19.06 -3.47
CA GLY A 210 -0.34 19.83 -4.37
C GLY A 210 -1.07 21.05 -4.92
N LYS A 211 -1.60 20.94 -6.14
CA LYS A 211 -2.42 21.98 -6.80
C LYS A 211 -3.83 21.53 -7.17
N THR A 212 -4.20 20.30 -6.81
CA THR A 212 -5.49 19.70 -7.19
C THR A 212 -6.38 19.58 -5.97
N GLU A 213 -7.61 20.06 -6.06
CA GLU A 213 -8.65 19.81 -5.08
C GLU A 213 -9.22 18.41 -5.30
N MET A 214 -9.17 17.58 -4.26
CA MET A 214 -9.55 16.17 -4.31
C MET A 214 -10.59 15.85 -3.26
N TYR A 215 -11.57 15.04 -3.62
CA TYR A 215 -12.63 14.57 -2.74
C TYR A 215 -12.44 13.08 -2.43
N ASN A 216 -12.82 12.68 -1.22
CA ASN A 216 -12.72 11.29 -0.77
C ASN A 216 -13.63 10.36 -1.61
N PRO A 217 -13.09 9.34 -2.30
CA PRO A 217 -13.90 8.49 -3.18
C PRO A 217 -15.04 7.75 -2.49
N TRP A 218 -14.80 7.25 -1.26
CA TRP A 218 -15.78 6.48 -0.51
C TRP A 218 -17.00 7.34 -0.13
N SER A 219 -16.76 8.56 0.35
CA SER A 219 -17.81 9.53 0.66
C SER A 219 -18.70 9.81 -0.55
N ILE A 220 -18.09 10.09 -1.71
CA ILE A 220 -18.81 10.39 -2.95
C ILE A 220 -19.63 9.18 -3.41
N ILE A 221 -19.03 7.99 -3.46
CA ILE A 221 -19.73 6.77 -3.90
C ILE A 221 -20.93 6.47 -3.01
N ASN A 222 -20.77 6.55 -1.68
CA ASN A 222 -21.89 6.27 -0.75
C ASN A 222 -22.99 7.33 -0.82
N TYR A 223 -22.64 8.59 -1.04
CA TYR A 223 -23.64 9.64 -1.24
C TYR A 223 -24.50 9.35 -2.48
N ILE A 224 -23.87 8.95 -3.58
CA ILE A 224 -24.55 8.61 -4.83
C ILE A 224 -25.39 7.34 -4.69
N ASP A 225 -24.87 6.31 -4.02
CA ASP A 225 -25.56 5.04 -3.80
C ASP A 225 -26.77 5.19 -2.85
N ASN A 226 -26.69 6.11 -1.88
CA ASN A 226 -27.79 6.38 -0.98
C ASN A 226 -29.01 6.92 -1.74
N LYS A 227 -30.08 6.13 -1.81
CA LYS A 227 -31.32 6.46 -2.56
C LYS A 227 -31.97 7.76 -2.14
N ASP A 228 -31.87 8.14 -0.87
CA ASP A 228 -32.49 9.35 -0.34
C ASP A 228 -31.61 10.59 -0.50
N ALA A 229 -30.40 10.44 -1.07
CA ALA A 229 -29.42 11.52 -1.26
C ALA A 229 -29.10 12.30 0.04
N VAL A 230 -29.27 11.65 1.19
CA VAL A 230 -28.96 12.22 2.49
C VAL A 230 -27.47 12.01 2.77
N PRO A 231 -26.70 13.10 3.01
CA PRO A 231 -25.31 12.97 3.35
C PRO A 231 -25.15 12.36 4.76
N GLN A 232 -24.11 11.55 4.92
CA GLN A 232 -23.73 10.94 6.18
C GLN A 232 -22.22 11.02 6.36
N ALA A 233 -21.73 10.80 7.59
CA ALA A 233 -20.32 10.80 7.92
C ALA A 233 -19.60 9.51 7.43
N TYR A 234 -19.60 9.27 6.11
CA TYR A 234 -19.03 8.07 5.49
C TYR A 234 -17.51 7.93 5.70
N TRP A 235 -16.80 9.02 6.03
CA TRP A 235 -15.38 9.05 6.35
C TRP A 235 -15.02 8.40 7.71
N LEU A 236 -15.99 8.26 8.64
CA LEU A 236 -15.71 7.68 9.97
C LEU A 236 -15.42 6.18 9.93
N ASN A 237 -15.85 5.49 8.88
CA ASN A 237 -15.84 4.02 8.82
C ASN A 237 -14.61 3.44 8.09
N THR A 238 -13.67 4.28 7.60
CA THR A 238 -12.65 3.84 6.63
C THR A 238 -11.25 3.57 7.18
N SER A 239 -10.96 3.75 8.48
CA SER A 239 -9.61 3.50 8.99
C SER A 239 -9.51 3.21 10.50
N SER A 240 -8.53 2.39 10.87
CA SER A 240 -8.06 2.29 12.25
C SER A 240 -7.32 3.59 12.61
N ASN A 241 -7.86 4.33 13.58
CA ASN A 241 -7.26 5.57 14.08
C ASN A 241 -6.25 5.30 15.21
N ASP A 242 -5.69 4.09 15.29
CA ASP A 242 -4.88 3.64 16.43
C ASP A 242 -3.65 4.55 16.63
N VAL A 243 -2.98 4.93 15.52
CA VAL A 243 -1.81 5.81 15.53
C VAL A 243 -2.20 7.23 15.97
N ILE A 244 -3.31 7.77 15.47
CA ILE A 244 -3.78 9.12 15.84
C ILE A 244 -4.17 9.15 17.33
N GLN A 245 -4.85 8.12 17.81
CA GLN A 245 -5.20 8.01 19.23
C GLN A 245 -3.95 7.94 20.11
N ASP A 246 -2.94 7.18 19.69
CA ASP A 246 -1.66 7.07 20.40
C ASP A 246 -0.89 8.40 20.40
N VAL A 247 -0.85 9.11 19.27
CA VAL A 247 -0.26 10.47 19.17
C VAL A 247 -0.98 11.46 20.08
N ILE A 248 -2.32 11.43 20.14
CA ILE A 248 -3.09 12.32 21.02
C ILE A 248 -2.84 11.98 22.49
N LYS A 249 -2.83 10.70 22.87
CA LYS A 249 -2.57 10.26 24.25
C LYS A 249 -1.17 10.64 24.74
N ASN A 250 -0.17 10.50 23.87
CA ASN A 250 1.23 10.79 24.17
C ASN A 250 1.67 12.17 23.67
N SER A 251 0.72 13.07 23.38
CA SER A 251 0.99 14.38 22.78
C SER A 251 1.75 15.31 23.72
N ASN A 252 2.69 16.06 23.17
CA ASN A 252 3.36 17.14 23.90
C ASN A 252 2.47 18.40 23.97
N ILE A 253 2.88 19.37 24.80
CA ILE A 253 2.13 20.62 25.01
C ILE A 253 1.89 21.39 23.71
N ASN A 254 2.82 21.33 22.74
CA ASN A 254 2.66 22.02 21.46
C ASN A 254 1.58 21.37 20.59
N ILE A 255 1.58 20.04 20.49
CA ILE A 255 0.54 19.29 19.78
C ILE A 255 -0.83 19.58 20.40
N GLN A 256 -0.95 19.56 21.73
CA GLN A 256 -2.21 19.88 22.41
C GLN A 256 -2.70 21.30 22.09
N LYS A 257 -1.79 22.29 22.12
CA LYS A 257 -2.13 23.68 21.75
C LYS A 257 -2.61 23.78 20.29
N ASN A 258 -1.95 23.07 19.37
CA ASN A 258 -2.33 23.05 17.97
C ASN A 258 -3.72 22.40 17.76
N ILE A 259 -4.01 21.28 18.44
CA ILE A 259 -5.34 20.66 18.43
C ILE A 259 -6.40 21.64 18.95
N ILE A 260 -6.14 22.34 20.06
CA ILE A 260 -7.08 23.34 20.60
C ILE A 260 -7.31 24.50 19.62
N LYS A 261 -6.29 24.95 18.89
CA LYS A 261 -6.45 25.97 17.84
C LYS A 261 -7.37 25.47 16.73
N LEU A 262 -7.14 24.24 16.23
CA LEU A 262 -7.97 23.63 15.21
C LEU A 262 -9.43 23.49 15.67
N MET A 263 -9.66 23.06 16.92
CA MET A 263 -11.03 22.98 17.49
C MET A 263 -11.74 24.34 17.61
N LYS A 264 -10.99 25.45 17.62
CA LYS A 264 -11.54 26.81 17.61
C LYS A 264 -11.78 27.35 16.19
N GLY A 265 -11.58 26.53 15.16
CA GLY A 265 -11.66 26.95 13.76
C GLY A 265 -10.49 27.82 13.31
N LEU A 266 -9.37 27.81 14.05
CA LEU A 266 -8.14 28.48 13.63
C LEU A 266 -7.27 27.53 12.81
N SER A 267 -6.40 28.08 11.97
CA SER A 267 -5.42 27.32 11.20
C SER A 267 -4.09 27.13 11.96
N ILE A 268 -3.35 26.11 11.53
CA ILE A 268 -1.94 25.90 11.90
C ILE A 268 -1.12 25.75 10.62
N GLU A 269 0.15 26.11 10.69
CA GLU A 269 1.12 25.89 9.62
C GLU A 269 2.24 25.02 10.19
N GLU A 270 2.50 23.89 9.54
CA GLU A 270 3.49 22.91 9.96
C GLU A 270 4.26 22.41 8.74
N ILE A 271 5.52 22.03 8.95
CA ILE A 271 6.36 21.45 7.89
C ILE A 271 6.08 19.96 7.80
N ILE A 272 5.71 19.48 6.62
CA ILE A 272 5.49 18.05 6.38
C ILE A 272 6.85 17.36 6.19
N ASP A 273 7.27 16.54 7.15
CA ASP A 273 8.38 15.59 6.96
C ASP A 273 7.86 14.27 6.35
N ILE A 274 8.07 14.11 5.05
CA ILE A 274 7.70 12.91 4.29
C ILE A 274 8.57 11.68 4.61
N ASN A 275 9.57 11.82 5.48
CA ASN A 275 10.49 10.77 5.84
C ASN A 275 10.23 10.21 7.25
N ILE A 276 9.12 10.56 7.91
CA ILE A 276 8.79 10.03 9.23
C ILE A 276 8.59 8.51 9.19
N ILE A 277 9.23 7.80 10.11
CA ILE A 277 8.97 6.39 10.45
C ILE A 277 8.28 6.30 11.82
N TYR A 278 7.67 5.17 12.15
CA TYR A 278 6.98 4.99 13.44
C TYR A 278 7.83 5.35 14.67
N PRO A 279 9.12 4.96 14.76
CA PRO A 279 9.99 5.38 15.86
C PRO A 279 10.28 6.89 15.95
N ASP A 280 10.05 7.65 14.87
CA ASP A 280 10.31 9.10 14.83
C ASP A 280 9.11 9.93 15.34
N ILE A 281 7.92 9.34 15.43
CA ILE A 281 6.66 10.04 15.79
C ILE A 281 6.80 10.86 17.10
N TYR A 282 7.61 10.37 18.05
CA TYR A 282 7.84 11.04 19.33
C TYR A 282 9.22 11.69 19.46
N LYS A 283 10.11 11.54 18.47
CA LYS A 283 11.49 12.08 18.53
C LYS A 283 11.58 13.52 18.07
N THR A 284 10.62 14.00 17.30
CA THR A 284 10.51 15.42 16.94
C THR A 284 9.86 16.18 18.08
N SER A 285 10.71 16.64 19.02
CA SER A 285 10.43 17.71 19.99
C SER A 285 11.55 18.74 19.92
#